data_AF-A0A926D7D0-F1
#
_entry.id   AF-A0A926D7D0-F1
#
_cell.length_a   1.000
_cell.length_b   1.000
_cell.length_c   1.000
_cell.angle_alpha   90.00
_cell.angle_beta   90.00
_cell.angle_gamma   90.00
#
_symmetry.space_group_name_H-M   'P 1'
#
loop_
_entity.id
_entity.type
_entity.pdbx_description
1 polymer ?
#
loop_
_entity_poly.entity_id
_entity_poly.type
_entity_poly.pdbx_seq_one_letter_code
_entity_poly.pdbx_strand_id
1 'polypeptide(L)'
;MWDLPLFGTNVYYIFCNFILYSFVGWIYESTLVSVRTKKFVNRGFLTGPVIPIYGSGATILLLTLRPLAGNYLAVFFGGFVMASVLEYVTSWVMEVFFHARWWDYSKHKFNLNGRIYLGASLLWGALSVLLLAVLKPLSDRLIDWIPQPAGHITATVIAVLFCTDLVSACIAAAHIDQKLAELEALRAELVQNLEKTRLYQTGAELHAQLSARMSELRLPEIGERLRARVETYRTETQDTVGHAALKAEIEAKLKTFNETYKQKLRPNFLHRRLLRAYPGFRPTRRGAAALEDLRQRLSHKAKQD
;
A
#
# COMPACT_ATOMS: atom_id res chain seq x y z
N MET A 1 28.47 8.68 18.88
CA MET A 1 27.45 7.73 18.38
C MET A 1 27.92 7.06 17.09
N TRP A 2 28.34 7.84 16.09
CA TRP A 2 28.70 7.33 14.76
C TRP A 2 29.92 6.39 14.74
N ASP A 3 30.89 6.62 15.63
CA ASP A 3 32.11 5.81 15.75
C ASP A 3 31.95 4.56 16.64
N LEU A 4 30.74 4.25 17.11
CA LEU A 4 30.51 3.07 17.93
C LEU A 4 30.74 1.80 17.08
N PRO A 5 31.62 0.87 17.51
CA PRO A 5 31.83 -0.37 16.79
C PRO A 5 30.66 -1.33 17.03
N LEU A 6 30.09 -1.85 15.94
CA LEU A 6 29.07 -2.89 15.91
C LEU A 6 29.43 -3.91 14.83
N PHE A 7 29.50 -5.19 15.19
CA PHE A 7 29.79 -6.30 14.26
C PHE A 7 31.08 -6.08 13.42
N GLY A 8 32.09 -5.44 14.00
CA GLY A 8 33.37 -5.17 13.31
C GLY A 8 33.34 -4.00 12.31
N THR A 9 32.33 -3.14 12.36
CA THR A 9 32.27 -1.87 11.61
C THR A 9 31.64 -0.75 12.45
N ASN A 10 31.76 0.51 12.06
CA ASN A 10 31.18 1.62 12.82
C ASN A 10 29.70 1.84 12.45
N VAL A 11 28.90 2.31 13.41
CA VAL A 11 27.49 2.69 13.18
C VAL A 11 27.32 3.61 11.97
N TYR A 12 28.27 4.54 11.76
CA TYR A 12 28.30 5.40 10.59
C TYR A 12 28.22 4.63 9.28
N TYR A 13 29.10 3.65 9.07
CA TYR A 13 29.12 2.86 7.84
C TYR A 13 27.86 2.01 7.69
N ILE A 14 27.32 1.47 8.78
CA ILE A 14 26.07 0.71 8.75
C ILE A 14 24.93 1.62 8.27
N PHE A 15 24.81 2.81 8.85
CA PHE A 15 23.75 3.76 8.51
C PHE A 15 23.91 4.31 7.09
N CYS A 16 25.11 4.71 6.68
CA CYS A 16 25.39 5.19 5.33
C CYS A 16 25.11 4.12 4.27
N ASN A 17 25.53 2.86 4.50
CA ASN A 17 25.18 1.75 3.63
C ASN A 17 23.67 1.53 3.58
N PHE A 18 22.99 1.52 4.73
CA PHE A 18 21.53 1.38 4.79
C PHE A 18 20.82 2.44 3.94
N ILE A 19 21.19 3.72 4.06
CA ILE A 19 20.59 4.81 3.28
C ILE A 19 20.95 4.68 1.79
N LEU A 20 22.21 4.43 1.47
CA LEU A 20 22.68 4.31 0.09
C LEU A 20 21.96 3.18 -0.65
N TYR A 21 21.88 1.99 -0.05
CA TYR A 21 21.19 0.85 -0.66
C TYR A 21 19.68 1.02 -0.67
N SER A 22 19.09 1.73 0.31
CA SER A 22 17.68 2.13 0.25
C SER A 22 17.40 3.08 -0.94
N PHE A 23 18.33 3.99 -1.23
CA PHE A 23 18.25 4.91 -2.36
C PHE A 23 18.48 4.20 -3.71
N VAL A 24 19.44 3.29 -3.80
CA VAL A 24 19.65 2.46 -5.00
C VAL A 24 18.42 1.58 -5.28
N GLY A 25 17.86 0.96 -4.25
CA GLY A 25 16.60 0.22 -4.36
C GLY A 25 15.44 1.10 -4.84
N TRP A 26 15.37 2.34 -4.34
CA TRP A 26 14.41 3.34 -4.82
C TRP A 26 14.59 3.67 -6.31
N ILE A 27 15.82 3.91 -6.79
CA ILE A 27 16.10 4.16 -8.20
C ILE A 27 15.61 2.97 -9.04
N TYR A 28 16.00 1.75 -8.66
CA TYR A 28 15.63 0.53 -9.37
C TYR A 28 14.11 0.39 -9.48
N GLU A 29 13.41 0.43 -8.37
CA GLU A 29 11.99 0.13 -8.33
C GLU A 29 11.14 1.27 -8.90
N SER A 30 11.48 2.52 -8.58
CA SER A 30 10.79 3.69 -9.14
C SER A 30 10.97 3.77 -10.64
N THR A 31 12.17 3.50 -11.16
CA THR A 31 12.41 3.46 -12.63
C THR A 31 11.61 2.34 -13.27
N LEU A 32 11.69 1.12 -12.72
CA LEU A 32 10.99 -0.05 -13.27
C LEU A 32 9.48 0.18 -13.38
N VAL A 33 8.86 0.68 -12.31
CA VAL A 33 7.42 0.94 -12.31
C VAL A 33 7.09 2.13 -13.21
N SER A 34 7.89 3.20 -13.17
CA SER A 34 7.64 4.39 -13.99
C SER A 34 7.66 4.09 -15.49
N VAL A 35 8.60 3.26 -15.94
CA VAL A 35 8.68 2.80 -17.33
C VAL A 35 7.45 1.95 -17.68
N ARG A 36 7.07 1.00 -16.81
CA ARG A 36 5.88 0.14 -17.04
C ARG A 36 4.59 0.96 -17.09
N THR A 37 4.46 2.00 -16.28
CA THR A 37 3.26 2.86 -16.23
C THR A 37 3.31 4.08 -17.14
N LYS A 38 4.44 4.30 -17.84
CA LYS A 38 4.71 5.50 -18.68
C LYS A 38 4.49 6.83 -17.94
N LYS A 39 4.66 6.85 -16.62
CA LYS A 39 4.46 8.00 -15.74
C LYS A 39 5.44 7.88 -14.59
N PHE A 40 5.98 9.01 -14.12
CA PHE A 40 6.85 8.97 -12.94
C PHE A 40 6.07 8.50 -11.71
N VAL A 41 6.57 7.45 -11.07
CA VAL A 41 6.02 6.86 -9.85
C VAL A 41 7.11 6.83 -8.80
N ASN A 42 6.94 7.65 -7.75
CA ASN A 42 7.75 7.57 -6.54
C ASN A 42 7.34 6.32 -5.74
N ARG A 43 8.08 5.21 -5.91
CA ARG A 43 7.86 3.93 -5.21
C ARG A 43 8.32 4.00 -3.76
N GLY A 44 7.95 2.98 -2.98
CA GLY A 44 8.34 2.84 -1.59
C GLY A 44 7.27 3.27 -0.59
N PHE A 45 7.51 2.98 0.68
CA PHE A 45 6.64 3.34 1.79
C PHE A 45 6.84 4.81 2.21
N LEU A 46 8.09 5.26 2.22
CA LEU A 46 8.53 6.60 2.61
C LEU A 46 8.42 7.61 1.47
N THR A 47 8.14 8.88 1.78
CA THR A 47 7.92 9.95 0.78
C THR A 47 9.22 10.36 0.12
N GLY A 48 10.31 10.33 0.86
CA GLY A 48 11.66 10.50 0.36
C GLY A 48 12.09 9.36 -0.57
N PRO A 49 13.19 9.55 -1.30
CA PRO A 49 13.66 8.61 -2.32
C PRO A 49 14.37 7.39 -1.71
N VAL A 50 13.76 6.73 -0.73
CA VAL A 50 14.37 5.61 -0.01
C VAL A 50 13.35 4.49 0.16
N ILE A 51 13.77 3.26 -0.14
CA ILE A 51 12.98 2.05 0.14
C ILE A 51 13.72 1.24 1.21
N PRO A 52 13.31 1.34 2.49
CA PRO A 52 14.03 0.77 3.63
C PRO A 52 14.34 -0.72 3.52
N ILE A 53 13.48 -1.52 2.88
CA ILE A 53 13.67 -2.97 2.79
C ILE A 53 14.95 -3.34 2.01
N TYR A 54 15.34 -2.54 1.01
CA TYR A 54 16.60 -2.76 0.29
C TYR A 54 17.81 -2.40 1.14
N GLY A 55 17.73 -1.31 1.90
CA GLY A 55 18.75 -0.95 2.88
C GLY A 55 18.91 -2.02 3.96
N SER A 56 17.80 -2.47 4.55
CA SER A 56 17.79 -3.54 5.56
C SER A 56 18.36 -4.84 5.00
N GLY A 57 17.94 -5.23 3.79
CA GLY A 57 18.45 -6.41 3.10
C GLY A 57 19.95 -6.33 2.89
N ALA A 58 20.43 -5.23 2.28
CA ALA A 58 21.85 -5.02 2.08
C ALA A 58 22.63 -5.03 3.41
N THR A 59 22.16 -4.33 4.43
CA THR A 59 22.81 -4.31 5.75
C THR A 59 22.91 -5.72 6.36
N ILE A 60 21.83 -6.51 6.33
CA ILE A 60 21.85 -7.90 6.85
C ILE A 60 22.90 -8.72 6.08
N LEU A 61 22.92 -8.64 4.76
CA LEU A 61 23.87 -9.38 3.92
C LEU A 61 25.32 -8.94 4.17
N LEU A 62 25.57 -7.65 4.32
CA LEU A 62 26.90 -7.10 4.61
C LEU A 62 27.43 -7.52 5.98
N LEU A 63 26.55 -7.62 6.98
CA LEU A 63 26.93 -8.04 8.33
C LEU A 63 27.13 -9.55 8.46
N THR A 64 26.48 -10.36 7.61
CA THR A 64 26.44 -11.83 7.78
C THR A 64 27.21 -12.60 6.71
N LEU A 65 27.12 -12.19 5.43
CA LEU A 65 27.68 -12.93 4.30
C LEU A 65 29.06 -12.41 3.84
N ARG A 66 29.55 -11.31 4.42
CA ARG A 66 30.88 -10.77 4.10
C ARG A 66 32.02 -11.79 4.27
N PRO A 67 32.05 -12.67 5.30
CA PRO A 67 33.06 -13.72 5.40
C PRO A 67 33.01 -14.75 4.25
N LEU A 68 31.86 -14.87 3.59
CA LEU A 68 31.61 -15.81 2.50
C LEU A 68 31.79 -15.16 1.11
N ALA A 69 32.23 -13.90 1.04
CA ALA A 69 32.29 -13.13 -0.21
C ALA A 69 33.12 -13.80 -1.34
N GLY A 70 34.08 -14.66 -0.99
CA GLY A 70 34.86 -15.44 -1.95
C GLY A 70 34.15 -16.67 -2.55
N ASN A 71 33.02 -17.10 -1.97
CA ASN A 71 32.22 -18.21 -2.46
C ASN A 71 30.87 -17.71 -2.98
N TYR A 72 30.80 -17.45 -4.29
CA TYR A 72 29.60 -16.87 -4.91
C TYR A 72 28.36 -17.75 -4.78
N LEU A 73 28.50 -19.08 -4.75
CA LEU A 73 27.36 -19.97 -4.52
C LEU A 73 26.81 -19.82 -3.10
N ALA A 74 27.69 -19.76 -2.09
CA ALA A 74 27.28 -19.56 -0.71
C ALA A 74 26.61 -18.19 -0.52
N VAL A 75 27.13 -17.13 -1.15
CA VAL A 75 26.51 -15.81 -1.14
C VAL A 75 25.17 -15.81 -1.84
N PHE A 76 25.05 -16.49 -2.99
CA PHE A 76 23.79 -16.58 -3.73
C PHE A 76 22.69 -17.22 -2.89
N PHE A 77 22.95 -18.40 -2.32
CA PHE A 77 21.93 -19.11 -1.52
C PHE A 77 21.69 -18.44 -0.17
N GLY A 78 22.73 -17.91 0.49
CA GLY A 78 22.57 -17.12 1.71
C GLY A 78 21.71 -15.88 1.47
N GLY A 79 21.97 -15.18 0.37
CA GLY A 79 21.23 -14.01 -0.07
C GLY A 79 19.79 -14.30 -0.43
N PHE A 80 19.59 -15.37 -1.22
CA PHE A 80 18.27 -15.91 -1.55
C PHE A 80 17.43 -16.11 -0.28
N VAL A 81 17.98 -16.81 0.72
CA VAL A 81 17.24 -17.13 1.95
C VAL A 81 17.01 -15.87 2.79
N MET A 82 18.05 -15.12 3.11
CA MET A 82 17.95 -13.98 4.03
C MET A 82 17.04 -12.87 3.50
N ALA A 83 17.18 -12.51 2.22
CA ALA A 83 16.33 -11.50 1.61
C ALA A 83 14.88 -11.97 1.49
N SER A 84 14.65 -13.24 1.15
CA SER A 84 13.28 -13.79 1.11
C SER A 84 12.62 -13.83 2.48
N VAL A 85 13.38 -14.16 3.54
CA VAL A 85 12.89 -14.11 4.91
C VAL A 85 12.56 -12.66 5.29
N LEU A 86 13.44 -11.71 4.99
CA LEU A 86 13.19 -10.29 5.25
C LEU A 86 11.93 -9.80 4.51
N GLU A 87 11.77 -10.16 3.24
CA GLU A 87 10.61 -9.80 2.43
C GLU A 87 9.33 -10.39 3.01
N TYR A 88 9.34 -11.68 3.39
CA TYR A 88 8.21 -12.35 4.01
C TYR A 88 7.81 -11.70 5.34
N VAL A 89 8.79 -11.50 6.24
CA VAL A 89 8.57 -10.90 7.55
C VAL A 89 8.07 -9.47 7.41
N THR A 90 8.67 -8.67 6.53
CA THR A 90 8.22 -7.29 6.27
C THR A 90 6.77 -7.29 5.78
N SER A 91 6.45 -8.15 4.82
CA SER A 91 5.09 -8.30 4.29
C SER A 91 4.08 -8.68 5.39
N TRP A 92 4.49 -9.56 6.32
CA TRP A 92 3.67 -9.99 7.45
C TRP A 92 3.49 -8.90 8.51
N VAL A 93 4.57 -8.25 8.94
CA VAL A 93 4.55 -7.13 9.87
C VAL A 93 3.64 -6.02 9.34
N MET A 94 3.80 -5.60 8.09
CA MET A 94 2.96 -4.56 7.50
C MET A 94 1.47 -4.95 7.48
N GLU A 95 1.16 -6.22 7.22
CA GLU A 95 -0.23 -6.71 7.26
C GLU A 95 -0.81 -6.70 8.68
N VAL A 96 -0.03 -7.08 9.68
CA VAL A 96 -0.48 -7.08 11.08
C VAL A 96 -0.71 -5.65 11.60
N PHE A 97 0.20 -4.73 11.30
CA PHE A 97 0.10 -3.36 11.82
C PHE A 97 -0.92 -2.48 11.08
N PHE A 98 -1.09 -2.70 9.78
CA PHE A 98 -1.87 -1.80 8.94
C PHE A 98 -3.03 -2.48 8.20
N HIS A 99 -3.28 -3.77 8.48
CA HIS A 99 -4.40 -4.54 7.93
C HIS A 99 -4.51 -4.49 6.40
N ALA A 100 -3.37 -4.50 5.70
CA ALA A 100 -3.33 -4.50 4.24
C ALA A 100 -2.12 -5.28 3.69
N ARG A 101 -2.15 -5.58 2.40
CA ARG A 101 -1.05 -6.15 1.62
C ARG A 101 -0.56 -5.05 0.68
N TRP A 102 0.73 -4.73 0.75
CA TRP A 102 1.36 -3.74 -0.14
C TRP A 102 1.71 -4.32 -1.50
N TRP A 103 2.01 -5.62 -1.52
CA TRP A 103 2.22 -6.44 -2.70
C TRP A 103 1.58 -7.81 -2.49
N ASP A 104 1.25 -8.47 -3.59
CA ASP A 104 0.57 -9.76 -3.59
C ASP A 104 1.06 -10.62 -4.76
N TYR A 105 1.81 -11.67 -4.42
CA TYR A 105 2.36 -12.65 -5.36
C TYR A 105 1.49 -13.90 -5.49
N SER A 106 0.25 -13.92 -5.00
CA SER A 106 -0.62 -15.12 -5.02
C SER A 106 -0.85 -15.69 -6.42
N LYS A 107 -0.71 -14.85 -7.46
CA LYS A 107 -0.83 -15.26 -8.88
C LYS A 107 0.45 -15.87 -9.47
N HIS A 108 1.57 -15.85 -8.76
CA HIS A 108 2.85 -16.35 -9.23
C HIS A 108 3.02 -17.82 -8.81
N LYS A 109 3.65 -18.63 -9.67
CA LYS A 109 3.99 -20.02 -9.34
C LYS A 109 5.02 -20.06 -8.20
N PHE A 110 4.93 -21.06 -7.34
CA PHE A 110 5.81 -21.24 -6.17
C PHE A 110 5.82 -20.02 -5.23
N ASN A 111 4.65 -19.42 -5.02
CA ASN A 111 4.48 -18.38 -4.02
C ASN A 111 4.24 -18.99 -2.63
N LEU A 112 4.63 -18.24 -1.58
CA LEU A 112 4.33 -18.58 -0.19
C LEU A 112 3.39 -17.53 0.39
N ASN A 113 2.12 -17.89 0.58
CA ASN A 113 1.03 -17.02 1.07
C ASN A 113 0.90 -15.70 0.30
N GLY A 114 1.35 -15.65 -0.96
CA GLY A 114 1.45 -14.44 -1.76
C GLY A 114 2.43 -13.37 -1.23
N ARG A 115 3.29 -13.67 -0.24
CA ARG A 115 4.29 -12.71 0.33
C ARG A 115 5.59 -12.68 -0.44
N ILE A 116 6.06 -13.86 -0.85
CA ILE A 116 7.27 -14.08 -1.65
C ILE A 116 6.96 -15.12 -2.72
N TYR A 117 7.79 -15.19 -3.75
CA TYR A 117 7.75 -16.26 -4.74
C TYR A 117 9.15 -16.56 -5.28
N LEU A 118 9.35 -17.80 -5.75
CA LEU A 118 10.66 -18.32 -6.13
C LEU A 118 11.44 -17.41 -7.11
N GLY A 119 10.76 -16.81 -8.09
CA GLY A 119 11.43 -15.95 -9.08
C GLY A 119 12.04 -14.69 -8.47
N ALA A 120 11.36 -14.05 -7.51
CA ALA A 120 11.95 -12.92 -6.77
C ALA A 120 13.10 -13.39 -5.88
N SER A 121 12.93 -14.52 -5.19
CA SER A 121 13.98 -15.10 -4.34
C SER A 121 15.27 -15.38 -5.10
N LEU A 122 15.18 -15.91 -6.34
CA LEU A 122 16.34 -16.11 -7.21
C LEU A 122 17.03 -14.79 -7.59
N LEU A 123 16.24 -13.75 -7.89
CA LEU A 123 16.77 -12.41 -8.14
C LEU A 123 17.51 -11.87 -6.91
N TRP A 124 16.98 -12.09 -5.70
CA TRP A 124 17.66 -11.68 -4.47
C TRP A 124 19.00 -12.38 -4.26
N GLY A 125 19.10 -13.67 -4.59
CA GLY A 125 20.38 -14.38 -4.59
C GLY A 125 21.40 -13.73 -5.53
N ALA A 126 21.00 -13.43 -6.77
CA ALA A 126 21.87 -12.78 -7.74
C ALA A 126 22.29 -11.37 -7.31
N LEU A 127 21.34 -10.57 -6.80
CA LEU A 127 21.61 -9.24 -6.27
C LEU A 127 22.53 -9.26 -5.05
N SER A 128 22.52 -10.32 -4.25
CA SER A 128 23.42 -10.48 -3.11
C SER A 128 24.87 -10.71 -3.54
N VAL A 129 25.07 -11.49 -4.61
CA VAL A 129 26.40 -11.65 -5.22
C VAL A 129 26.88 -10.32 -5.81
N LEU A 130 26.02 -9.63 -6.56
CA LEU A 130 26.34 -8.31 -7.12
C LEU A 130 26.68 -7.29 -6.02
N LEU A 131 25.92 -7.30 -4.92
CA LEU A 131 26.13 -6.43 -3.77
C LEU A 131 27.54 -6.61 -3.19
N LEU A 132 27.93 -7.84 -2.87
CA LEU A 132 29.23 -8.10 -2.24
C LEU A 132 30.40 -7.96 -3.20
N ALA A 133 30.26 -8.40 -4.45
CA ALA A 133 31.36 -8.41 -5.41
C ALA A 133 31.63 -7.04 -6.03
N VAL A 134 30.59 -6.23 -6.26
CA VAL A 134 30.69 -4.99 -7.05
C VAL A 134 30.27 -3.76 -6.26
N LEU A 135 29.09 -3.79 -5.63
CA LEU A 135 28.54 -2.58 -5.02
C LEU A 135 29.24 -2.20 -3.71
N LYS A 136 29.65 -3.18 -2.90
CA LYS A 136 30.30 -2.93 -1.61
C LYS A 136 31.63 -2.19 -1.72
N PRO A 137 32.57 -2.59 -2.60
CA PRO A 137 33.78 -1.79 -2.81
C PRO A 137 33.49 -0.36 -3.29
N LEU A 138 32.44 -0.17 -4.11
CA LEU A 138 32.04 1.15 -4.57
C LEU A 138 31.43 2.00 -3.45
N SER A 139 30.55 1.41 -2.63
CA SER A 139 29.94 2.11 -1.50
C SER A 139 30.98 2.55 -0.48
N ASP A 140 32.00 1.72 -0.21
CA ASP A 140 33.07 2.07 0.73
C ASP A 140 33.85 3.28 0.25
N ARG A 141 34.26 3.29 -1.04
CA ARG A 141 34.95 4.45 -1.63
C ARG A 141 34.11 5.72 -1.57
N LEU A 142 32.80 5.62 -1.81
CA LEU A 142 31.90 6.77 -1.75
C LEU A 142 31.76 7.32 -0.33
N ILE A 143 31.67 6.44 0.67
CA ILE A 143 31.55 6.84 2.08
C ILE A 143 32.86 7.43 2.59
N ASP A 144 34.00 6.82 2.23
CA ASP A 144 35.34 7.25 2.64
C ASP A 144 35.75 8.59 2.01
N TRP A 145 35.16 8.95 0.88
CA TRP A 145 35.42 10.24 0.22
C TRP A 145 34.81 11.43 0.99
N ILE A 146 33.86 11.18 1.90
CA ILE A 146 33.22 12.22 2.69
C ILE A 146 34.06 12.50 3.94
N PRO A 147 34.53 13.74 4.17
CA PRO A 147 35.25 14.08 5.39
C PRO A 147 34.41 13.76 6.64
N GLN A 148 34.99 13.06 7.63
CA GLN A 148 34.24 12.53 8.78
C GLN A 148 33.37 13.57 9.52
N PRO A 149 33.84 14.79 9.85
CA PRO A 149 33.00 15.77 10.54
C PRO A 149 31.75 16.15 9.73
N ALA A 150 31.93 16.35 8.42
CA ALA A 150 30.83 16.62 7.51
C ALA A 150 29.89 15.41 7.39
N GLY A 151 30.46 14.20 7.26
CA GLY A 151 29.72 12.95 7.20
C GLY A 151 28.82 12.73 8.42
N HIS A 152 29.32 12.99 9.62
CA HIS A 152 28.53 12.86 10.86
C HIS A 152 27.36 13.84 10.91
N ILE A 153 27.57 15.09 10.50
CA ILE A 153 26.50 16.10 10.44
C ILE A 153 25.45 15.67 9.41
N THR A 154 25.87 15.32 8.19
CA THR A 154 24.98 14.89 7.12
C THR A 154 24.20 13.64 7.49
N ALA A 155 24.85 12.62 8.08
CA ALA A 155 24.20 11.40 8.55
C ALA A 155 23.13 11.71 9.62
N THR A 156 23.42 12.63 10.53
CA THR A 156 22.46 13.06 11.56
C THR A 156 21.23 13.73 10.95
N VAL A 157 21.43 14.67 10.01
CA VAL A 157 20.33 15.33 9.30
C VAL A 157 19.48 14.32 8.53
N ILE A 158 20.12 13.40 7.78
CA ILE A 158 19.42 12.35 7.04
C ILE A 158 18.64 11.44 7.99
N ALA A 159 19.20 11.07 9.15
CA ALA A 159 18.52 10.24 10.14
C ALA A 159 17.24 10.92 10.67
N VAL A 160 17.30 12.22 10.99
CA VAL A 160 16.13 12.98 11.45
C VAL A 160 15.06 13.06 10.36
N LEU A 161 15.44 13.34 9.11
CA LEU A 161 14.52 13.38 7.97
C LEU A 161 13.88 12.01 7.72
N PHE A 162 14.69 10.95 7.74
CA PHE A 162 14.22 9.57 7.58
C PHE A 162 13.22 9.18 8.66
N CYS A 163 13.51 9.46 9.93
CA CYS A 163 12.60 9.17 11.04
C CYS A 163 11.29 9.95 10.93
N THR A 164 11.36 11.24 10.55
CA THR A 164 10.18 12.09 10.39
C THR A 164 9.27 11.57 9.27
N ASP A 165 9.86 11.18 8.14
CA ASP A 165 9.13 10.62 7.00
C ASP A 165 8.57 9.22 7.31
N LEU A 166 9.31 8.39 8.04
CA LEU A 166 8.84 7.08 8.50
C LEU A 166 7.63 7.21 9.42
N VAL A 167 7.68 8.10 10.41
CA VAL A 167 6.54 8.38 11.29
C VAL A 167 5.34 8.87 10.48
N SER A 168 5.56 9.82 9.56
CA SER A 168 4.50 10.35 8.69
C SER A 168 3.87 9.27 7.80
N ALA A 169 4.68 8.37 7.25
CA ALA A 169 4.23 7.25 6.42
C ALA A 169 3.43 6.22 7.24
N CYS A 170 3.89 5.89 8.46
CA CYS A 170 3.16 5.02 9.38
C CYS A 170 1.80 5.60 9.76
N ILE A 171 1.73 6.90 10.08
CA ILE A 171 0.47 7.58 10.38
C ILE A 171 -0.47 7.53 9.17
N ALA A 172 0.03 7.83 7.97
CA ALA A 172 -0.78 7.77 6.75
C ALA A 172 -1.28 6.35 6.44
N ALA A 173 -0.46 5.32 6.68
CA ALA A 173 -0.83 3.93 6.51
C ALA A 173 -1.82 3.43 7.59
N ALA A 174 -1.80 3.97 8.80
CA ALA A 174 -2.82 3.67 9.81
C ALA A 174 -4.15 4.38 9.50
N HIS A 175 -4.09 5.64 9.08
CA HIS A 175 -5.29 6.43 8.74
C HIS A 175 -5.99 5.92 7.48
N ILE A 176 -5.30 5.27 6.54
CA ILE A 176 -5.97 4.70 5.36
C ILE A 176 -6.90 3.55 5.76
N ASP A 177 -6.50 2.68 6.70
CA ASP A 177 -7.34 1.59 7.21
C ASP A 177 -8.59 2.14 7.91
N GLN A 178 -8.40 3.10 8.83
CA GLN A 178 -9.50 3.78 9.51
C GLN A 178 -10.45 4.45 8.53
N LYS A 179 -9.92 5.08 7.49
CA LYS A 179 -10.70 5.76 6.47
C LYS A 179 -11.51 4.78 5.62
N LEU A 180 -10.92 3.64 5.27
CA LEU A 180 -11.64 2.57 4.57
C LEU A 180 -12.77 2.01 5.43
N ALA A 181 -12.54 1.83 6.74
CA ALA A 181 -13.55 1.41 7.69
C ALA A 181 -14.68 2.44 7.85
N GLU A 182 -14.37 3.74 7.89
CA GLU A 182 -15.36 4.81 7.96
C GLU A 182 -16.26 4.86 6.72
N LEU A 183 -15.68 4.68 5.53
CA LEU A 183 -16.43 4.63 4.28
C LEU A 183 -17.36 3.41 4.22
N GLU A 184 -16.91 2.27 4.74
CA GLU A 184 -17.75 1.07 4.83
C GLU A 184 -18.86 1.21 5.88
N ALA A 185 -18.59 1.87 7.01
CA ALA A 185 -19.61 2.18 8.00
C ALA A 185 -20.71 3.08 7.42
N LEU A 186 -20.34 4.10 6.63
CA LEU A 186 -21.32 4.91 5.91
C LEU A 186 -22.18 4.07 4.96
N ARG A 187 -21.58 3.10 4.25
CA ARG A 187 -22.33 2.19 3.38
C ARG A 187 -23.32 1.33 4.15
N ALA A 188 -22.90 0.80 5.30
CA ALA A 188 -23.78 0.03 6.17
C ALA A 188 -24.93 0.88 6.71
N GLU A 189 -24.65 2.14 7.09
CA GLU A 189 -25.68 3.09 7.53
C GLU A 189 -26.70 3.39 6.43
N LEU A 190 -26.27 3.50 5.17
CA LEU A 190 -27.19 3.63 4.03
C LEU A 190 -28.14 2.43 3.95
N VAL A 191 -27.64 1.20 4.04
CA VAL A 191 -28.48 -0.01 4.02
C VAL A 191 -29.49 0.03 5.16
N GLN A 192 -29.04 0.29 6.38
CA GLN A 192 -29.91 0.36 7.55
C GLN A 192 -30.96 1.48 7.45
N ASN A 193 -30.60 2.62 6.87
CA ASN A 193 -31.54 3.73 6.67
C ASN A 193 -32.55 3.45 5.55
N LEU A 194 -32.21 2.56 4.62
CA LEU A 194 -33.12 2.07 3.59
C LEU A 194 -34.01 0.94 4.12
N GLU A 195 -33.54 0.11 5.06
CA GLU A 195 -34.36 -0.90 5.76
C GLU A 195 -35.60 -0.31 6.44
N LYS A 196 -35.49 0.93 6.92
CA LYS A 196 -36.60 1.67 7.54
C LYS A 196 -37.65 2.15 6.52
N THR A 197 -37.33 2.13 5.23
CA THR A 197 -38.22 2.60 4.16
C THR A 197 -39.14 1.46 3.70
N ARG A 198 -40.39 1.76 3.35
CA ARG A 198 -41.43 0.78 2.96
C ARG A 198 -41.00 -0.20 1.86
N LEU A 199 -40.11 0.25 0.97
CA LEU A 199 -39.55 -0.53 -0.14
C LEU A 199 -38.70 -1.74 0.29
N TYR A 200 -38.11 -1.68 1.47
CA TYR A 200 -37.28 -2.75 2.01
C TYR A 200 -38.10 -3.84 2.71
N GLN A 201 -39.26 -3.49 3.29
CA GLN A 201 -40.14 -4.43 3.99
C GLN A 201 -40.86 -5.40 3.04
N THR A 202 -41.12 -4.98 1.80
CA THR A 202 -41.73 -5.80 0.75
C THR A 202 -40.71 -6.57 -0.11
N GLY A 203 -39.41 -6.32 0.06
CA GLY A 203 -38.35 -6.87 -0.80
C GLY A 203 -37.28 -7.65 -0.05
N ALA A 204 -37.62 -8.80 0.54
CA ALA A 204 -36.68 -9.69 1.21
C ALA A 204 -35.47 -10.08 0.33
N GLU A 205 -35.68 -10.19 -0.98
CA GLU A 205 -34.62 -10.48 -1.95
C GLU A 205 -33.67 -9.30 -2.15
N LEU A 206 -34.18 -8.06 -2.24
CA LEU A 206 -33.33 -6.86 -2.31
C LEU A 206 -32.51 -6.70 -1.01
N HIS A 207 -33.13 -6.98 0.14
CA HIS A 207 -32.48 -6.97 1.45
C HIS A 207 -31.30 -7.96 1.48
N ALA A 208 -31.53 -9.22 1.13
CA ALA A 208 -30.48 -10.23 1.07
C ALA A 208 -29.39 -9.86 0.06
N GLN A 209 -29.75 -9.34 -1.11
CA GLN A 209 -28.79 -8.96 -2.15
C GLN A 209 -27.95 -7.74 -1.78
N LEU A 210 -28.55 -6.70 -1.17
CA LEU A 210 -27.82 -5.51 -0.75
C LEU A 210 -27.00 -5.77 0.50
N SER A 211 -27.57 -6.39 1.54
CA SER A 211 -26.83 -6.72 2.77
C SER A 211 -25.64 -7.66 2.50
N ALA A 212 -25.81 -8.69 1.66
CA ALA A 212 -24.73 -9.63 1.34
C ALA A 212 -23.65 -9.05 0.42
N ARG A 213 -24.01 -8.13 -0.49
CA ARG A 213 -23.08 -7.59 -1.49
C ARG A 213 -22.68 -6.13 -1.25
N MET A 214 -23.08 -5.49 -0.14
CA MET A 214 -22.84 -4.06 0.06
C MET A 214 -21.35 -3.70 0.10
N SER A 215 -20.57 -4.60 0.68
CA SER A 215 -19.10 -4.49 0.79
C SER A 215 -18.38 -4.67 -0.55
N GLU A 216 -19.07 -5.21 -1.57
CA GLU A 216 -18.55 -5.47 -2.91
C GLU A 216 -19.07 -4.49 -3.96
N LEU A 217 -20.30 -3.99 -3.76
CA LEU A 217 -21.00 -3.08 -4.65
C LEU A 217 -20.35 -1.69 -4.67
N ARG A 218 -20.21 -1.13 -5.88
CA ARG A 218 -19.74 0.25 -6.08
C ARG A 218 -20.87 1.24 -5.91
N LEU A 219 -20.58 2.49 -5.52
CA LEU A 219 -21.64 3.50 -5.30
C LEU A 219 -22.65 3.67 -6.44
N PRO A 220 -22.24 3.71 -7.73
CA PRO A 220 -23.20 3.86 -8.82
C PRO A 220 -24.18 2.69 -8.90
N GLU A 221 -23.70 1.47 -8.67
CA GLU A 221 -24.49 0.24 -8.73
C GLU A 221 -25.53 0.19 -7.59
N ILE A 222 -25.21 0.74 -6.41
CA ILE A 222 -26.17 0.88 -5.30
C ILE A 222 -27.36 1.72 -5.74
N GLY A 223 -27.09 2.87 -6.35
CA GLY A 223 -28.12 3.80 -6.80
C GLY A 223 -29.00 3.20 -7.90
N GLU A 224 -28.40 2.52 -8.87
CA GLU A 224 -29.14 1.85 -9.95
C GLU A 224 -30.06 0.75 -9.44
N ARG A 225 -29.59 -0.09 -8.52
CA ARG A 225 -30.40 -1.18 -7.95
C ARG A 225 -31.58 -0.66 -7.13
N LEU A 226 -31.36 0.39 -6.34
CA LEU A 226 -32.43 0.99 -5.57
C LEU A 226 -33.48 1.62 -6.50
N ARG A 227 -33.06 2.33 -7.54
CA ARG A 227 -33.97 2.86 -8.56
C ARG A 227 -34.75 1.76 -9.28
N ALA A 228 -34.08 0.67 -9.66
CA ALA A 228 -34.74 -0.46 -10.30
C ALA A 228 -35.83 -1.06 -9.40
N ARG A 229 -35.55 -1.27 -8.11
CA ARG A 229 -36.56 -1.80 -7.17
C ARG A 229 -37.71 -0.82 -6.95
N VAL A 230 -37.45 0.49 -6.88
CA VAL A 230 -38.49 1.53 -6.79
C VAL A 230 -39.47 1.39 -7.96
N GLU A 231 -38.97 1.23 -9.18
CA GLU A 231 -39.82 1.06 -10.36
C GLU A 231 -40.55 -0.30 -10.36
N THR A 232 -39.94 -1.38 -9.86
CA THR A 232 -40.67 -2.66 -9.69
C THR A 232 -41.81 -2.55 -8.66
N TYR A 233 -41.59 -1.84 -7.56
CA TYR A 233 -42.62 -1.61 -6.55
C TYR A 233 -43.81 -0.85 -7.14
N ARG A 234 -43.56 0.12 -8.03
CA ARG A 234 -44.61 0.83 -8.79
C ARG A 234 -45.52 -0.15 -9.54
N THR A 235 -44.91 -1.09 -10.25
CA THR A 235 -45.64 -2.08 -11.05
C THR A 235 -46.41 -3.09 -10.19
N GLU A 236 -45.89 -3.44 -9.01
CA GLU A 236 -46.51 -4.40 -8.08
C GLU A 236 -47.72 -3.82 -7.32
N THR A 237 -47.69 -2.53 -6.95
CA THR A 237 -48.71 -1.94 -6.05
C THR A 237 -49.75 -1.06 -6.74
N GLN A 238 -49.58 -0.69 -8.01
CA GLN A 238 -50.44 0.26 -8.75
C GLN A 238 -50.65 1.64 -8.05
N ASP A 239 -50.01 1.91 -6.91
CA ASP A 239 -50.06 3.16 -6.15
C ASP A 239 -49.08 4.19 -6.71
N THR A 240 -49.59 5.10 -7.53
CA THR A 240 -48.79 6.15 -8.17
C THR A 240 -48.36 7.27 -7.22
N VAL A 241 -49.17 7.59 -6.21
CA VAL A 241 -48.93 8.70 -5.27
C VAL A 241 -47.93 8.28 -4.21
N GLY A 242 -48.09 7.09 -3.61
CA GLY A 242 -47.12 6.52 -2.67
C GLY A 242 -45.78 6.22 -3.34
N HIS A 243 -45.79 5.79 -4.60
CA HIS A 243 -44.56 5.59 -5.38
C HIS A 243 -43.76 6.89 -5.58
N ALA A 244 -44.42 7.99 -5.93
CA ALA A 244 -43.73 9.27 -6.16
C ALA A 244 -43.06 9.80 -4.87
N ALA A 245 -43.76 9.71 -3.73
CA ALA A 245 -43.22 10.09 -2.43
C ALA A 245 -42.04 9.20 -2.02
N LEU A 246 -42.16 7.89 -2.23
CA LEU A 246 -41.14 6.90 -1.91
C LEU A 246 -39.88 7.03 -2.77
N LYS A 247 -40.06 7.30 -4.07
CA LYS A 247 -38.97 7.61 -5.00
C LYS A 247 -38.22 8.86 -4.56
N ALA A 248 -38.95 9.93 -4.21
CA ALA A 248 -38.35 11.16 -3.72
C ALA A 248 -37.57 10.96 -2.41
N GLU A 249 -38.10 10.17 -1.47
CA GLU A 249 -37.43 9.83 -0.21
C GLU A 249 -36.09 9.12 -0.45
N ILE A 250 -36.07 8.11 -1.32
CA ILE A 250 -34.86 7.33 -1.64
C ILE A 250 -33.85 8.18 -2.40
N GLU A 251 -34.30 8.99 -3.36
CA GLU A 251 -33.42 9.90 -4.09
C GLU A 251 -32.79 10.95 -3.17
N ALA A 252 -33.56 11.51 -2.21
CA ALA A 252 -33.04 12.44 -1.21
C ALA A 252 -31.99 11.76 -0.31
N LYS A 253 -32.26 10.58 0.23
CA LYS A 253 -31.31 9.81 1.04
C LYS A 253 -30.04 9.47 0.27
N LEU A 254 -30.17 9.04 -0.99
CA LEU A 254 -29.03 8.76 -1.87
C LEU A 254 -28.22 10.02 -2.18
N LYS A 255 -28.87 11.17 -2.36
CA LYS A 255 -28.17 12.44 -2.58
C LYS A 255 -27.35 12.83 -1.36
N THR A 256 -27.95 12.83 -0.16
CA THR A 256 -27.25 13.14 1.10
C THR A 256 -26.08 12.18 1.33
N PHE A 257 -26.32 10.87 1.19
CA PHE A 257 -25.26 9.86 1.30
C PHE A 257 -24.12 10.11 0.30
N ASN A 258 -24.45 10.37 -0.98
CA ASN A 258 -23.44 10.63 -2.01
C ASN A 258 -22.61 11.88 -1.72
N GLU A 259 -23.21 12.95 -1.19
CA GLU A 259 -22.50 14.17 -0.81
C GLU A 259 -21.53 13.91 0.35
N THR A 260 -22.02 13.31 1.45
CA THR A 260 -21.21 12.95 2.62
C THR A 260 -20.10 11.97 2.24
N TYR A 261 -20.42 10.91 1.49
CA TYR A 261 -19.45 9.92 1.03
C TYR A 261 -18.39 10.55 0.13
N LYS A 262 -18.78 11.39 -0.85
CA LYS A 262 -17.81 12.10 -1.72
C LYS A 262 -16.94 13.07 -0.93
N GLN A 263 -17.43 13.69 0.14
CA GLN A 263 -16.63 14.55 0.99
C GLN A 263 -15.58 13.73 1.74
N LYS A 264 -16.00 12.66 2.43
CA LYS A 264 -15.09 11.79 3.20
C LYS A 264 -14.12 11.02 2.31
N LEU A 265 -14.52 10.62 1.10
CA LEU A 265 -13.66 9.90 0.15
C LEU A 265 -12.41 10.70 -0.28
N ARG A 266 -12.34 12.03 -0.10
CA ARG A 266 -11.20 12.86 -0.57
C ARG A 266 -9.86 12.45 0.07
N PRO A 267 -8.91 11.82 -0.66
CA PRO A 267 -7.63 11.45 -0.07
C PRO A 267 -6.78 12.70 0.18
N ASN A 268 -6.03 12.71 1.28
CA ASN A 268 -4.96 13.69 1.46
C ASN A 268 -3.77 13.35 0.54
N PHE A 269 -2.76 14.23 0.52
CA PHE A 269 -1.57 14.04 -0.31
C PHE A 269 -0.87 12.70 -0.04
N LEU A 270 -0.67 12.35 1.24
CA LEU A 270 0.01 11.12 1.65
C LEU A 270 -0.74 9.87 1.20
N HIS A 271 -2.07 9.81 1.34
CA HIS A 271 -2.89 8.70 0.86
C HIS A 271 -2.82 8.57 -0.67
N ARG A 272 -2.93 9.68 -1.42
CA ARG A 272 -2.80 9.67 -2.89
C ARG A 272 -1.44 9.13 -3.32
N ARG A 273 -0.38 9.56 -2.63
CA ARG A 273 0.99 9.17 -2.93
C ARG A 273 1.25 7.70 -2.56
N LEU A 274 0.81 7.24 -1.39
CA LEU A 274 0.94 5.84 -0.96
C LEU A 274 0.21 4.87 -1.91
N LEU A 275 -1.02 5.19 -2.30
CA LEU A 275 -1.81 4.36 -3.23
C LEU A 275 -1.23 4.33 -4.65
N ARG A 276 -0.62 5.43 -5.11
CA ARG A 276 0.12 5.46 -6.37
C ARG A 276 1.42 4.66 -6.28
N ALA A 277 2.10 4.76 -5.15
CA ALA A 277 3.32 4.01 -4.87
C ALA A 277 3.04 2.51 -4.82
N TYR A 278 1.85 2.05 -4.42
CA TYR A 278 1.48 0.63 -4.39
C TYR A 278 0.18 0.34 -5.16
N PRO A 279 0.24 0.14 -6.49
CA PRO A 279 -0.94 -0.22 -7.27
C PRO A 279 -1.59 -1.54 -6.81
N GLY A 280 -0.78 -2.47 -6.28
CA GLY A 280 -1.22 -3.75 -5.73
C GLY A 280 -1.75 -3.69 -4.29
N PHE A 281 -1.85 -2.50 -3.68
CA PHE A 281 -2.35 -2.33 -2.31
C PHE A 281 -3.75 -2.96 -2.14
N ARG A 282 -3.95 -3.79 -1.10
CA ARG A 282 -5.23 -4.45 -0.83
C ARG A 282 -5.49 -4.50 0.67
N PRO A 283 -6.63 -4.02 1.19
CA PRO A 283 -6.97 -4.23 2.59
C PRO A 283 -7.23 -5.72 2.85
N THR A 284 -6.86 -6.22 4.03
CA THR A 284 -7.07 -7.62 4.43
C THR A 284 -8.29 -7.84 5.29
N ARG A 285 -8.84 -6.78 5.90
CA ARG A 285 -10.07 -6.85 6.69
C ARG A 285 -11.29 -6.39 5.91
N ARG A 286 -11.32 -5.10 5.57
CA ARG A 286 -12.54 -4.35 5.22
C ARG A 286 -12.21 -3.24 4.23
N GLY A 287 -13.20 -2.78 3.46
CA GLY A 287 -13.08 -1.61 2.59
C GLY A 287 -12.50 -1.86 1.19
N ALA A 288 -12.54 -3.09 0.68
CA ALA A 288 -12.06 -3.40 -0.67
C ALA A 288 -12.79 -2.59 -1.76
N ALA A 289 -14.11 -2.51 -1.72
CA ALA A 289 -14.86 -1.69 -2.68
C ALA A 289 -14.70 -0.17 -2.42
N ALA A 290 -14.52 0.26 -1.17
CA ALA A 290 -14.23 1.66 -0.84
C ALA A 290 -12.85 2.10 -1.39
N LEU A 291 -11.85 1.22 -1.34
CA LEU A 291 -10.56 1.43 -1.98
C LEU A 291 -10.69 1.58 -3.50
N GLU A 292 -11.57 0.81 -4.12
CA GLU A 292 -11.77 0.86 -5.56
C GLU A 292 -12.46 2.17 -6.00
N ASP A 293 -13.43 2.65 -5.22
CA ASP A 293 -14.02 4.00 -5.41
C ASP A 293 -12.94 5.09 -5.30
N LEU A 294 -12.03 4.94 -4.34
CA LEU A 294 -10.92 5.87 -4.12
C LEU A 294 -9.96 5.89 -5.30
N ARG A 295 -9.60 4.71 -5.83
CA ARG A 295 -8.74 4.55 -7.02
C ARG A 295 -9.37 5.17 -8.27
N GLN A 296 -10.66 4.93 -8.51
CA GLN A 296 -11.35 5.49 -9.66
C GLN A 296 -11.30 7.01 -9.63
N ARG A 297 -11.53 7.63 -8.46
CA ARG A 297 -11.42 9.08 -8.30
C ARG A 297 -10.00 9.61 -8.56
N LEU A 298 -8.98 8.88 -8.11
CA LEU A 298 -7.59 9.23 -8.39
C LEU A 298 -7.25 9.14 -9.88
N SER A 299 -7.86 8.21 -10.62
CA SER A 299 -7.70 8.07 -12.07
C SER A 299 -8.44 9.16 -12.87
N HIS A 300 -9.65 9.56 -12.44
CA HIS A 300 -10.43 10.62 -13.08
C HIS A 300 -9.75 11.98 -12.98
N LYS A 301 -9.19 12.32 -11.81
CA LYS A 301 -8.44 13.56 -11.64
C LYS A 301 -7.16 13.59 -12.49
N ALA A 302 -6.51 12.44 -12.67
CA ALA A 302 -5.32 12.32 -13.52
C ALA A 302 -5.57 12.35 -15.04
N LYS A 303 -6.83 12.44 -15.48
CA LYS A 303 -7.22 12.68 -16.89
C LYS A 303 -7.64 14.14 -17.14
N GLN A 304 -7.84 14.92 -16.07
CA GLN A 304 -8.21 16.34 -16.13
C GLN A 304 -7.01 17.27 -15.88
N ASP A 305 -5.90 16.70 -15.38
CA ASP A 305 -4.57 17.31 -15.25
C ASP A 305 -3.69 16.79 -16.40
#